data_AF-A0AAZ3SLA2-F1
#
_entry.id   AF-A0AAZ3SLA2-F1
#
_cell.length_a   1.000
_cell.length_b   1.000
_cell.length_c   1.000
_cell.angle_alpha   90.00
_cell.angle_beta   90.00
_cell.angle_gamma   90.00
#
_symmetry.space_group_name_H-M   'P 1'
#
loop_
_entity.id
_entity.type
_entity.pdbx_description
1 polymer ?
#
loop_
_entity_poly.entity_id
_entity_poly.type
_entity_poly.pdbx_seq_one_letter_code
_entity_poly.pdbx_strand_id
1 'polypeptide(L)'
;MICWVDSSQRFCRKHAFWFLLLSYVLFTLFGGLVLMAIEQPQENKLRAQVLELRENFLRDNYCAPESRLDTIIVKASFSANRNIAVLDAHRDDWSWDFISSMFFVINVLTVRGYGNSSLLSDDGKLFCIFYCLLGIPLTLYVLSCLSDLMLPILTHGPVRHLQTYWGLPYGQAVLL
;
A
#
# COMPACT_ATOMS: atom_id res chain seq x y z
N MET A 1 15.31 -20.60 -37.18
CA MET A 1 14.07 -21.01 -36.49
C MET A 1 13.99 -20.51 -35.04
N ILE A 2 15.11 -20.46 -34.29
CA ILE A 2 15.17 -19.98 -32.89
C ILE A 2 14.83 -18.47 -32.74
N CYS A 3 15.20 -17.62 -33.71
CA CYS A 3 14.97 -16.17 -33.65
C CYS A 3 13.50 -15.74 -33.89
N TRP A 4 12.70 -16.56 -34.58
CA TRP A 4 11.29 -16.28 -34.88
C TRP A 4 10.36 -16.63 -33.70
N VAL A 5 10.65 -17.74 -33.01
CA VAL A 5 9.99 -18.14 -31.75
C VAL A 5 10.21 -17.07 -30.68
N ASP A 6 11.42 -16.52 -30.60
CA ASP A 6 11.79 -15.48 -29.63
C ASP A 6 11.12 -14.11 -29.90
N SER A 7 10.82 -13.78 -31.17
CA SER A 7 10.07 -12.56 -31.52
C SER A 7 8.57 -12.68 -31.20
N SER A 8 7.95 -13.81 -31.55
CA SER A 8 6.54 -14.09 -31.26
C SER A 8 6.29 -14.29 -29.75
N GLN A 9 7.21 -14.94 -29.03
CA GLN A 9 7.15 -15.05 -27.57
C GLN A 9 7.34 -13.69 -26.88
N ARG A 10 8.24 -12.83 -27.36
CA ARG A 10 8.38 -11.46 -26.80
C ARG A 10 7.14 -10.60 -27.03
N PHE A 11 6.48 -10.72 -28.18
CA PHE A 11 5.22 -10.00 -28.46
C PHE A 11 4.07 -10.51 -27.58
N CYS A 12 3.90 -11.83 -27.50
CA CYS A 12 2.88 -12.45 -26.65
C CYS A 12 3.14 -12.17 -25.16
N ARG A 13 4.41 -12.14 -24.73
CA ARG A 13 4.82 -11.80 -23.35
C ARG A 13 4.63 -10.32 -23.04
N LYS A 14 4.81 -9.42 -24.00
CA LYS A 14 4.49 -7.98 -23.84
C LYS A 14 2.99 -7.75 -23.67
N HIS A 15 2.15 -8.34 -24.53
CA HIS A 15 0.69 -8.22 -24.38
C HIS A 15 0.19 -8.91 -23.11
N ALA A 16 0.69 -10.11 -22.80
CA ALA A 16 0.38 -10.82 -21.56
C ALA A 16 0.78 -10.00 -20.32
N PHE A 17 1.92 -9.30 -20.35
CA PHE A 17 2.34 -8.41 -19.27
C PHE A 17 1.35 -7.26 -19.05
N TRP A 18 0.87 -6.62 -20.12
CA TRP A 18 -0.14 -5.56 -19.99
C TRP A 18 -1.48 -6.09 -19.45
N PHE A 19 -1.93 -7.27 -19.89
CA PHE A 19 -3.13 -7.92 -19.33
C PHE A 19 -2.95 -8.29 -17.86
N LEU A 20 -1.78 -8.79 -17.48
CA LEU A 20 -1.43 -9.13 -16.12
C LEU A 20 -1.36 -7.88 -15.22
N LEU A 21 -0.77 -6.80 -15.71
CA LEU A 21 -0.74 -5.52 -15.01
C LEU A 21 -2.16 -4.96 -14.82
N LEU A 22 -2.98 -5.00 -15.87
CA LEU A 22 -4.38 -4.57 -15.79
C LEU A 22 -5.15 -5.40 -14.77
N SER A 23 -5.01 -6.73 -14.81
CA SER A 23 -5.63 -7.63 -13.83
C SER A 23 -5.17 -7.34 -12.41
N TYR A 24 -3.89 -7.04 -12.21
CA TYR A 24 -3.33 -6.68 -10.90
C TYR A 24 -3.89 -5.34 -10.39
N VAL A 25 -4.00 -4.33 -11.26
CA VAL A 25 -4.62 -3.05 -10.92
C VAL A 25 -6.09 -3.23 -10.56
N LEU A 26 -6.85 -4.01 -11.32
CA LEU A 26 -8.25 -4.30 -10.98
C LEU A 26 -8.37 -5.06 -9.65
N PHE A 27 -7.46 -6.00 -9.39
CA PHE A 27 -7.38 -6.71 -8.13
C PHE A 27 -7.19 -5.74 -6.95
N THR A 28 -6.21 -4.84 -7.01
CA THR A 28 -5.96 -3.86 -5.95
C THR A 28 -7.11 -2.88 -5.75
N LEU A 29 -7.73 -2.41 -6.83
CA LEU A 29 -8.92 -1.55 -6.76
C LEU A 29 -10.09 -2.28 -6.08
N PHE A 30 -10.31 -3.55 -6.41
CA PHE A 30 -11.34 -4.37 -5.80
C PHE A 30 -11.10 -4.55 -4.29
N GLY A 31 -9.87 -4.90 -3.89
CA GLY A 31 -9.51 -5.02 -2.47
C GLY A 31 -9.73 -3.71 -1.71
N GLY A 32 -9.38 -2.57 -2.33
CA GLY A 32 -9.56 -1.24 -1.75
C GLY A 32 -11.04 -0.89 -1.55
N LEU A 33 -11.90 -1.18 -2.53
CA LEU A 33 -13.34 -0.98 -2.44
C LEU A 33 -13.98 -1.83 -1.34
N VAL A 34 -13.61 -3.11 -1.24
CA VAL A 34 -14.16 -4.02 -0.23
C VAL A 34 -13.77 -3.57 1.17
N LEU A 35 -12.49 -3.25 1.39
CA LEU A 35 -12.04 -2.78 2.71
C LEU A 35 -12.66 -1.44 3.09
N MET A 36 -12.76 -0.50 2.14
CA MET A 36 -13.49 0.75 2.38
C MET A 36 -14.93 0.47 2.82
N ALA A 37 -15.66 -0.39 2.10
CA ALA A 37 -17.04 -0.71 2.43
C ALA A 37 -17.22 -1.38 3.81
N ILE A 38 -16.24 -2.17 4.25
CA ILE A 38 -16.28 -2.87 5.55
C ILE A 38 -15.84 -1.96 6.70
N GLU A 39 -14.74 -1.23 6.53
CA GLU A 39 -14.07 -0.51 7.63
C GLU A 39 -14.58 0.92 7.83
N GLN A 40 -14.97 1.62 6.76
CA GLN A 40 -15.50 2.98 6.83
C GLN A 40 -16.70 3.13 7.80
N PRO A 41 -17.74 2.26 7.78
CA PRO A 41 -18.83 2.37 8.75
C PRO A 41 -18.40 2.08 10.19
N GLN A 42 -17.38 1.24 10.39
CA GLN A 42 -16.86 0.92 11.72
C GLN A 42 -16.04 2.10 12.28
N GLU A 43 -15.23 2.74 11.45
CA GLU A 43 -14.53 3.96 11.82
C GLU A 43 -15.51 5.06 12.24
N ASN A 44 -16.57 5.28 11.45
CA ASN A 44 -17.57 6.30 11.74
C ASN A 44 -18.31 6.05 13.06
N LYS A 45 -18.64 4.79 13.37
CA LYS A 45 -19.26 4.41 14.65
C LYS A 45 -18.31 4.62 15.82
N LEU A 46 -17.06 4.20 15.68
CA LEU A 46 -16.05 4.39 16.74
C LEU A 46 -15.80 5.88 16.98
N ARG A 47 -15.68 6.67 15.91
CA ARG A 47 -15.55 8.12 15.96
C ARG A 47 -16.71 8.77 16.71
N ALA A 48 -17.95 8.38 16.40
CA ALA A 48 -19.13 8.90 17.09
C ALA A 48 -19.13 8.56 18.60
N GLN A 49 -18.80 7.32 18.96
CA GLN A 49 -18.73 6.90 20.37
C GLN A 49 -17.64 7.65 21.15
N VAL A 50 -16.48 7.89 20.54
CA VAL A 50 -15.39 8.64 21.18
C VAL A 50 -15.79 10.10 21.39
N LEU A 51 -16.45 10.72 20.40
CA LEU A 51 -16.98 12.08 20.52
C LEU A 51 -18.04 12.18 21.63
N GLU A 52 -18.99 11.24 21.66
CA GLU A 52 -20.02 11.19 22.69
C GLU A 52 -19.41 10.99 24.09
N LEU A 53 -18.43 10.10 24.23
CA LEU A 53 -17.75 9.87 25.50
C LEU A 53 -16.94 11.11 25.95
N ARG A 54 -16.32 11.82 25.00
CA ARG A 54 -15.63 13.09 25.26
C ARG A 54 -16.58 14.15 25.78
N GLU A 55 -17.72 14.36 25.11
CA GLU A 55 -18.73 15.33 25.54
C GLU A 55 -19.31 14.99 26.91
N ASN A 56 -19.63 13.71 27.14
CA ASN A 56 -20.11 13.25 28.45
C ASN A 56 -19.06 13.49 29.55
N PHE A 57 -17.78 13.19 29.29
CA PHE A 57 -16.71 13.41 30.26
C PHE A 57 -16.53 14.90 30.61
N LEU A 58 -16.58 15.79 29.60
CA LEU A 58 -16.47 17.24 29.81
C LEU A 58 -17.68 17.82 30.54
N ARG A 59 -18.89 17.30 30.26
CA ARG A 59 -20.11 17.68 30.97
C ARG A 59 -20.04 17.29 32.45
N ASP A 60 -19.56 16.08 32.74
CA ASP A 60 -19.45 15.58 34.11
C ASP A 60 -18.27 16.21 34.87
N ASN A 61 -17.27 16.74 34.16
CA ASN A 61 -16.07 17.36 34.74
C ASN A 61 -15.84 18.78 34.18
N TYR A 62 -16.71 19.72 34.52
CA TYR A 62 -16.63 21.12 34.05
C TYR A 62 -15.26 21.80 34.32
N CYS A 63 -14.55 21.41 35.38
CA CYS A 63 -13.23 21.94 35.72
C CYS A 63 -12.07 21.34 34.90
N ALA A 64 -12.32 20.34 34.05
CA ALA A 64 -11.28 19.69 33.28
C ALA A 64 -10.97 20.49 32.00
N PRO A 65 -9.72 20.94 31.80
CA PRO A 65 -9.34 21.60 30.56
C PRO A 65 -9.34 20.60 29.40
N GLU A 66 -10.06 20.94 28.34
CA GLU A 66 -10.23 20.15 27.11
C GLU A 66 -8.89 19.69 26.51
N SER A 67 -7.88 20.55 26.54
CA SER A 67 -6.53 20.25 26.05
C SER A 67 -5.81 19.11 26.80
N ARG A 68 -6.08 18.94 28.11
CA ARG A 68 -5.51 17.80 28.87
C ARG A 68 -6.22 16.50 28.51
N LEU A 69 -7.52 16.54 28.26
CA LEU A 69 -8.28 15.37 27.84
C LEU A 69 -7.80 14.88 26.47
N ASP A 70 -7.62 15.78 25.51
CA ASP A 70 -7.12 15.42 24.18
C ASP A 70 -5.71 14.80 24.26
N THR A 71 -4.83 15.36 25.10
CA THR A 71 -3.49 14.79 25.36
C THR A 71 -3.57 13.38 25.95
N ILE A 72 -4.47 13.15 26.90
CA ILE A 72 -4.67 11.83 27.52
C ILE A 72 -5.19 10.83 26.48
N ILE A 73 -6.17 11.23 25.65
CA ILE A 73 -6.74 10.32 24.67
C ILE A 73 -5.72 10.01 23.56
N VAL A 74 -4.93 10.97 23.10
CA VAL A 74 -3.84 10.71 22.13
C VAL A 74 -2.84 9.71 22.72
N LYS A 75 -2.46 9.88 23.99
CA LYS A 75 -1.50 8.97 24.66
C LYS A 75 -2.08 7.57 24.88
N ALA A 76 -3.37 7.48 25.23
CA ALA A 76 -4.08 6.21 25.39
C ALA A 76 -4.27 5.49 24.04
N SER A 77 -4.59 6.24 22.99
CA SER A 77 -4.79 5.73 21.63
C SER A 77 -3.51 5.16 21.05
N PHE A 78 -2.37 5.85 21.25
CA PHE A 78 -1.05 5.33 20.90
C PHE A 78 -0.71 4.03 21.65
N SER A 79 -1.00 3.97 22.96
CA SER A 79 -0.79 2.75 23.75
C SER A 79 -1.69 1.59 23.31
N ALA A 80 -2.88 1.89 22.78
CA ALA A 80 -3.81 0.91 22.23
C ALA A 80 -3.50 0.54 20.76
N ASN A 81 -2.45 1.11 20.17
CA ASN A 81 -2.12 1.01 18.74
C ASN A 81 -3.30 1.35 17.82
N ARG A 82 -4.15 2.29 18.25
CA ARG A 82 -5.31 2.77 17.50
C ARG A 82 -5.10 4.25 17.21
N ASN A 83 -5.04 4.63 15.95
CA ASN A 83 -5.09 6.04 15.57
C ASN A 83 -6.57 6.42 15.42
N ILE A 84 -7.05 7.33 16.27
CA ILE A 84 -8.41 7.84 16.21
C ILE A 84 -8.30 9.29 15.77
N ALA A 85 -8.71 9.55 14.53
CA ALA A 85 -8.63 10.82 13.79
C ALA A 85 -9.54 11.95 14.34
N VAL A 86 -9.86 11.92 15.63
CA VAL A 86 -10.88 12.78 16.26
C VAL A 86 -10.26 13.91 17.06
N LEU A 87 -8.99 13.79 17.45
CA LEU A 87 -8.43 14.59 18.55
C LEU A 87 -7.20 15.42 18.16
N ASP A 88 -6.70 15.30 16.93
CA ASP A 88 -5.49 16.01 16.54
C ASP A 88 -5.53 16.38 15.04
N ALA A 89 -6.09 17.55 14.72
CA ALA A 89 -6.17 18.09 13.35
C ALA A 89 -4.78 18.36 12.72
N HIS A 90 -3.68 18.14 13.45
CA HIS A 90 -2.30 18.36 13.02
C HIS A 90 -1.51 17.07 12.73
N ARG A 91 -2.08 15.88 12.92
CA ARG A 91 -1.47 14.62 12.47
C ARG A 91 -2.04 14.25 11.11
N ASP A 92 -1.18 13.75 10.23
CA ASP A 92 -1.56 13.13 8.95
C ASP A 92 -2.52 11.96 9.25
N ASP A 93 -3.81 12.28 9.35
CA ASP A 93 -4.84 11.40 9.85
C ASP A 93 -5.20 10.36 8.80
N TRP A 94 -5.11 9.10 9.20
CA TRP A 94 -5.55 8.00 8.36
C TRP A 94 -7.07 7.81 8.48
N SER A 95 -7.79 8.09 7.39
CA SER A 95 -9.21 7.75 7.22
C SER A 95 -9.38 6.52 6.31
N TRP A 96 -10.43 5.73 6.52
CA TRP A 96 -10.85 4.66 5.61
C TRP A 96 -11.60 5.19 4.38
N ASP A 97 -10.96 6.10 3.65
CA ASP A 97 -11.41 6.55 2.32
C ASP A 97 -10.90 5.62 1.22
N PHE A 98 -11.44 5.74 0.00
CA PHE A 98 -11.07 4.87 -1.12
C PHE A 98 -9.55 4.85 -1.41
N ILE A 99 -8.93 6.04 -1.45
CA ILE A 99 -7.50 6.19 -1.75
C ILE A 99 -6.63 5.59 -0.64
N SER A 100 -6.96 5.90 0.62
CA SER A 100 -6.28 5.34 1.78
C SER A 100 -6.44 3.82 1.83
N SER A 101 -7.65 3.30 1.59
CA SER A 101 -7.92 1.85 1.55
C SER A 101 -7.11 1.16 0.45
N MET A 102 -7.05 1.75 -0.75
CA MET A 102 -6.21 1.24 -1.84
C MET A 102 -4.72 1.26 -1.47
N PHE A 103 -4.24 2.33 -0.83
CA PHE A 103 -2.86 2.42 -0.36
C PHE A 103 -2.56 1.36 0.71
N PHE A 104 -3.48 1.10 1.63
CA PHE A 104 -3.36 0.03 2.61
C PHE A 104 -3.22 -1.33 1.92
N VAL A 105 -4.11 -1.63 0.96
CA VAL A 105 -4.04 -2.87 0.18
C VAL A 105 -2.68 -3.02 -0.51
N ILE A 106 -2.19 -1.98 -1.17
CA ILE A 106 -0.87 -2.01 -1.82
C ILE A 106 0.24 -2.27 -0.81
N ASN A 107 0.25 -1.61 0.34
CA ASN A 107 1.29 -1.80 1.36
C ASN A 107 1.25 -3.19 2.00
N VAL A 108 0.07 -3.75 2.17
CA VAL A 108 -0.12 -5.10 2.69
C VAL A 108 0.37 -6.14 1.67
N LEU A 109 -0.02 -5.99 0.40
CA LEU A 109 0.42 -6.89 -0.68
C LEU A 109 1.93 -6.83 -0.93
N THR A 110 2.53 -5.65 -0.79
CA THR A 110 3.99 -5.45 -0.88
C THR A 110 4.73 -5.82 0.40
N VAL A 111 4.01 -6.32 1.43
CA VAL A 111 4.55 -6.74 2.73
C VAL A 111 5.31 -5.61 3.43
N ARG A 112 5.01 -4.35 3.10
CA ARG A 112 5.63 -3.19 3.76
C ARG A 112 5.04 -2.96 5.15
N GLY A 113 3.71 -2.98 5.25
CA GLY A 113 2.97 -2.95 6.52
C GLY A 113 3.35 -1.79 7.46
N TYR A 114 3.05 -0.54 7.10
CA TYR A 114 3.38 0.63 7.93
C TYR A 114 2.76 0.65 9.34
N GLY A 115 1.69 -0.11 9.59
CA GLY A 115 1.04 -0.19 10.90
C GLY A 115 0.25 1.08 11.31
N ASN A 116 0.22 2.11 10.46
CA ASN A 116 -0.50 3.36 10.73
C ASN A 116 -2.03 3.16 10.82
N SER A 117 -2.52 2.04 10.28
CA SER A 117 -3.95 1.74 10.09
C SER A 117 -4.20 0.29 10.49
N SER A 118 -5.05 0.10 11.48
CA SER A 118 -5.48 -1.23 11.92
C SER A 118 -6.91 -1.46 11.47
N LEU A 119 -7.20 -2.66 10.96
CA LEU A 119 -8.55 -3.11 10.64
C LEU A 119 -9.36 -3.21 11.94
N LEU A 120 -10.49 -2.51 12.02
CA LEU A 120 -11.36 -2.50 13.18
C LEU A 120 -12.25 -3.75 13.19
N SER A 121 -12.73 -4.15 12.01
CA SER A 121 -13.65 -5.27 11.84
C SER A 121 -12.93 -6.61 11.80
N ASP A 122 -13.52 -7.64 12.41
CA ASP A 122 -13.01 -9.01 12.29
C ASP A 122 -13.22 -9.57 10.87
N ASP A 123 -14.29 -9.15 10.19
CA ASP A 123 -14.54 -9.50 8.79
C ASP A 123 -13.47 -8.90 7.86
N GLY A 124 -13.05 -7.65 8.13
CA GLY A 124 -12.00 -6.97 7.38
C GLY A 124 -10.65 -7.66 7.54
N LYS A 125 -10.32 -8.10 8.75
CA LYS A 125 -9.13 -8.92 9.03
C LYS A 125 -9.16 -10.25 8.29
N LEU A 126 -10.30 -10.96 8.35
CA LEU A 126 -10.45 -12.25 7.69
C LEU A 126 -10.31 -12.11 6.16
N PHE A 127 -10.99 -11.13 5.57
CA PHE A 127 -10.86 -10.79 4.15
C PHE A 127 -9.40 -10.49 3.79
N CYS A 128 -8.74 -9.65 4.59
CA CYS A 128 -7.35 -9.28 4.37
C CYS A 128 -6.42 -10.51 4.34
N ILE A 129 -6.58 -11.46 5.26
CA ILE A 129 -5.78 -12.69 5.30
C ILE A 129 -5.92 -13.49 4.00
N PHE A 130 -7.15 -13.78 3.57
CA PHE A 130 -7.38 -14.52 2.32
C PHE A 130 -6.89 -13.77 1.09
N TYR A 131 -7.09 -12.46 1.07
CA TYR A 131 -6.66 -11.59 0.00
C TYR A 131 -5.13 -11.54 -0.11
N CYS A 132 -4.40 -11.53 1.03
CA CYS A 132 -2.94 -11.59 1.07
C CYS A 132 -2.39 -12.91 0.54
N LEU A 133 -3.02 -14.04 0.89
CA LEU A 133 -2.56 -15.37 0.47
C LEU A 133 -2.52 -15.50 -1.06
N LEU A 134 -3.48 -14.89 -1.76
CA LEU A 134 -3.52 -14.87 -3.23
C LEU A 134 -2.71 -13.70 -3.81
N GLY A 135 -2.75 -12.55 -3.15
CA GLY A 135 -2.17 -11.32 -3.66
C GLY A 135 -0.65 -11.27 -3.57
N ILE A 136 -0.03 -11.77 -2.49
CA ILE A 136 1.45 -11.73 -2.33
C ILE A 136 2.15 -12.53 -3.44
N PRO A 137 1.77 -13.80 -3.75
CA PRO A 137 2.33 -14.52 -4.87
C PRO A 137 2.14 -13.80 -6.21
N LEU A 138 0.98 -13.18 -6.42
CA LEU A 138 0.70 -12.40 -7.61
C LEU A 138 1.62 -11.17 -7.72
N THR A 139 1.80 -10.42 -6.62
CA THR A 139 2.71 -9.28 -6.55
C THR A 139 4.15 -9.69 -6.85
N LEU A 140 4.62 -10.82 -6.30
CA LEU A 140 5.95 -11.37 -6.60
C LEU A 140 6.08 -11.72 -8.09
N TYR A 141 5.07 -12.34 -8.68
CA TYR A 141 5.09 -12.70 -10.10
C TYR A 141 5.12 -11.47 -11.03
N VAL A 142 4.31 -10.45 -10.72
CA VAL A 142 4.34 -9.15 -11.42
C VAL A 142 5.73 -8.53 -11.30
N LEU A 143 6.32 -8.56 -10.10
CA LEU A 143 7.65 -7.99 -9.85
C LEU A 143 8.74 -8.74 -10.62
N SER A 144 8.69 -10.07 -10.71
CA SER A 144 9.63 -10.86 -11.52
C SER A 144 9.55 -10.49 -13.00
N CYS A 145 8.33 -10.38 -13.54
CA CYS A 145 8.14 -9.96 -14.92
C CYS A 145 8.61 -8.52 -15.17
N LEU A 146 8.41 -7.63 -14.18
CA LEU A 146 8.90 -6.26 -14.23
C LEU A 146 10.43 -6.21 -14.19
N SER A 147 11.08 -7.04 -13.35
CA SER A 147 12.54 -7.11 -13.30
C SER A 147 13.13 -7.62 -14.61
N ASP A 148 12.52 -8.61 -15.25
CA ASP A 148 12.97 -9.11 -16.56
C ASP A 148 12.91 -8.05 -17.66
N LEU A 149 11.96 -7.11 -17.55
CA LEU A 149 11.84 -5.97 -18.47
C LEU A 149 12.82 -4.84 -18.13
N MET A 150 13.00 -4.54 -16.84
CA MET A 150 13.80 -3.42 -16.35
C MET A 150 15.30 -3.71 -16.35
N LEU A 151 15.71 -4.93 -15.98
CA LEU A 151 17.12 -5.30 -15.84
C LEU A 151 17.94 -5.05 -17.12
N PRO A 152 17.51 -5.45 -18.32
CA PRO A 152 18.28 -5.19 -19.54
C PRO A 152 18.40 -3.70 -19.87
N ILE A 153 17.37 -2.90 -19.54
CA ILE A 153 17.39 -1.45 -19.76
C ILE A 153 18.41 -0.81 -18.81
N LEU A 154 18.39 -1.24 -17.55
CA LEU A 154 19.25 -0.71 -16.50
C LEU A 154 20.71 -1.12 -16.67
N THR A 155 20.99 -2.33 -17.18
CA THR A 155 22.35 -2.82 -17.40
C THR A 155 22.92 -2.38 -18.74
N HIS A 156 22.18 -2.47 -19.84
CA HIS A 156 22.71 -2.14 -21.17
C HIS A 156 22.67 -0.64 -21.48
N GLY A 157 21.76 0.14 -20.88
CA GLY A 157 21.66 1.59 -21.05
C GLY A 157 22.96 2.34 -20.68
N PRO A 158 23.46 2.23 -19.44
CA PRO A 158 24.69 2.90 -19.02
C PRO A 158 25.92 2.35 -19.72
N VAL A 159 26.01 1.03 -19.97
CA VAL A 159 27.13 0.42 -20.72
C VAL A 159 27.21 0.99 -22.13
N ARG A 160 26.07 1.14 -22.82
CA ARG A 160 26.02 1.77 -24.15
C ARG A 160 26.38 3.26 -24.09
N HIS A 161 25.96 3.97 -23.04
CA HIS A 161 26.35 5.36 -22.83
C HIS A 161 27.87 5.51 -22.60
N LEU A 162 28.46 4.72 -21.71
CA LEU A 162 29.91 4.63 -21.48
C LEU A 162 30.66 4.28 -22.77
N GLN A 163 30.14 3.34 -23.55
CA GLN A 163 30.75 2.93 -24.81
C GLN A 163 30.74 4.05 -25.87
N THR A 164 29.64 4.81 -25.97
CA THR A 164 29.49 5.87 -26.98
C THR A 164 30.23 7.15 -26.58
N TYR A 165 30.30 7.45 -25.29
CA TYR A 165 30.89 8.70 -24.77
C TYR A 165 32.38 8.55 -24.39
N TRP A 166 32.83 7.36 -23.96
CA TRP A 166 34.21 7.09 -23.52
C TRP A 166 34.98 6.08 -24.40
N GLY A 167 34.33 5.45 -25.39
CA GLY A 167 35.01 4.56 -26.36
C GLY A 167 35.60 3.27 -25.75
N LEU A 168 35.17 2.88 -24.55
CA LEU A 168 35.69 1.69 -23.86
C LEU A 168 35.34 0.39 -24.60
N PRO A 169 36.31 -0.54 -24.76
CA PRO A 169 36.05 -1.85 -25.33
C PRO A 169 35.17 -2.71 -24.39
N TYR A 170 34.35 -3.58 -24.99
CA TYR A 170 33.29 -4.35 -24.32
C TYR A 170 33.75 -5.11 -23.06
N GLY A 171 34.97 -5.66 -23.07
CA GLY A 171 35.52 -6.40 -21.92
C GLY A 171 35.80 -5.53 -20.69
N GLN A 172 36.00 -4.23 -20.88
CA GLN A 172 36.40 -3.30 -19.81
C GLN A 172 35.19 -2.50 -19.28
N ALA A 173 34.16 -2.31 -20.11
CA ALA A 173 32.90 -1.64 -19.72
C ALA A 173 31.93 -2.56 -18.95
N VAL A 174 32.11 -3.89 -18.98
CA VAL A 174 31.30 -4.87 -18.23
C VAL A 174 31.90 -5.17 -16.85
N LEU A 175 33.17 -4.84 -16.63
CA LEU A 175 33.90 -5.05 -15.36
C LEU A 175 33.85 -3.86 -14.39
N LEU A 176 33.31 -2.71 -14.84
CA LEU A 176 33.09 -1.49 -14.07
C LEU A 176 31.62 -1.39 -13.65
#